data_AF-A0A817LQD4-F1
#
_entry.id   AF-A0A817LQD4-F1
#
_cell.length_a   1.000
_cell.length_b   1.000
_cell.length_c   1.000
_cell.angle_alpha   90.00
_cell.angle_beta   90.00
_cell.angle_gamma   90.00
#
_symmetry.space_group_name_H-M   'P 1'
#
loop_
_entity.id
_entity.type
_entity.pdbx_description
1 polymer ?
#
loop_
_entity_poly.entity_id
_entity_poly.type
_entity_poly.pdbx_seq_one_letter_code
_entity_poly.pdbx_strand_id
1 'polypeptide(L)'
;MKFYFLESPSAGIYKWKWPFIGMDFYTDNATHIRSYMHIRKDIIFPLVLRPIAGLWVPGPRNIYKFFQVMSSRYYSSFSIDEKCYTQAYSHREERRKHQQKTVFCEQLRNIYPYIRRTCDSDYCQEHLMLNNVTTLYVLKMIRDK
;
A
#
# COMPACT_ATOMS: atom_id res chain seq x y z
N MET A 1 13.85 9.73 6.36
CA MET A 1 14.92 10.17 5.43
C MET A 1 14.38 10.17 4.00
N LYS A 2 14.77 11.10 3.11
CA LYS A 2 14.26 11.17 1.72
C LYS A 2 15.40 11.08 0.72
N PHE A 3 15.29 10.17 -0.25
CA PHE A 3 16.23 9.98 -1.36
C PHE A 3 15.57 10.43 -2.66
N TYR A 4 16.24 11.27 -3.43
CA TYR A 4 15.71 11.83 -4.68
C TYR A 4 16.84 12.01 -5.69
N PHE A 5 16.48 12.02 -6.98
CA PHE A 5 17.44 12.33 -8.03
C PHE A 5 17.77 13.83 -8.04
N LEU A 6 19.04 14.18 -8.26
CA LEU A 6 19.49 15.57 -8.26
C LEU A 6 18.81 16.42 -9.34
N GLU A 7 18.41 15.82 -10.45
CA GLU A 7 17.74 16.50 -11.57
C GLU A 7 16.22 16.56 -11.42
N SER A 8 15.65 16.02 -10.34
CA SER A 8 14.20 16.07 -10.11
C SER A 8 13.71 17.50 -9.82
N PRO A 9 12.46 17.84 -10.18
CA PRO A 9 11.82 19.09 -9.78
C PRO A 9 11.74 19.25 -8.25
N SER A 10 11.78 20.48 -7.75
CA SER A 10 11.59 20.76 -6.33
C SER A 10 10.21 20.33 -5.83
N ALA A 11 10.16 19.76 -4.63
CA ALA A 11 8.90 19.38 -3.98
C ALA A 11 8.36 20.58 -3.17
N GLY A 12 7.69 21.51 -3.85
CA GLY A 12 7.24 22.76 -3.23
C GLY A 12 8.42 23.62 -2.76
N ILE A 13 8.36 24.09 -1.51
CA ILE A 13 9.39 24.96 -0.90
C ILE A 13 10.50 24.18 -0.16
N TYR A 14 10.44 22.85 -0.16
CA TYR A 14 11.36 22.03 0.63
C TYR A 14 12.67 21.78 -0.11
N LYS A 15 13.73 21.44 0.67
CA LYS A 15 15.07 21.16 0.13
C LYS A 15 15.15 19.88 -0.69
N TRP A 16 14.18 18.97 -0.56
CA TRP A 16 14.12 17.74 -1.34
C TRP A 16 13.30 17.91 -2.61
N LYS A 17 13.51 16.98 -3.55
CA LYS A 17 12.88 16.99 -4.87
C LYS A 17 11.84 15.88 -5.01
N TRP A 18 10.94 16.00 -5.98
CA TRP A 18 9.92 15.01 -6.31
C TRP A 18 10.15 14.44 -7.72
N PRO A 19 10.05 13.10 -7.93
CA PRO A 19 9.72 12.07 -6.95
C PRO A 19 10.88 11.75 -5.99
N PHE A 20 10.53 11.21 -4.82
CA PHE A 20 11.50 10.73 -3.82
C PHE A 20 11.07 9.42 -3.19
N ILE A 21 12.03 8.68 -2.63
CA ILE A 21 11.82 7.51 -1.78
C ILE A 21 11.99 7.94 -0.33
N GLY A 22 10.97 7.71 0.49
CA GLY A 22 11.05 7.87 1.95
C GLY A 22 11.52 6.58 2.60
N MET A 23 12.43 6.69 3.56
CA MET A 23 12.78 5.61 4.48
C MET A 23 12.46 6.04 5.91
N ASP A 24 11.63 5.23 6.56
CA ASP A 24 11.23 5.41 7.95
C ASP A 24 11.77 4.26 8.79
N PHE A 25 12.44 4.60 9.88
CA PHE A 25 12.94 3.63 10.84
C PHE A 25 11.84 3.26 11.83
N TYR A 26 11.98 2.08 12.42
CA TYR A 26 11.09 1.61 13.47
C TYR A 26 11.91 1.03 14.62
N THR A 27 11.29 1.00 15.78
CA THR A 27 11.75 0.22 16.94
C THR A 27 10.80 -0.95 17.13
N ASP A 28 11.18 -1.95 17.89
CA ASP A 28 10.35 -3.12 18.09
C ASP A 28 10.45 -3.69 19.51
N ASN A 29 9.45 -4.49 19.86
CA ASN A 29 9.46 -5.34 21.06
C ASN A 29 9.15 -6.79 20.64
N ALA A 30 8.92 -7.69 21.60
CA ALA A 30 8.68 -9.09 21.31
C ALA A 30 7.55 -9.35 20.29
N THR A 31 6.50 -8.53 20.28
CA THR A 31 5.28 -8.80 19.51
C THR A 31 4.94 -7.73 18.48
N HIS A 32 5.53 -6.55 18.54
CA HIS A 32 5.15 -5.41 17.71
C HIS A 32 6.34 -4.64 17.15
N ILE A 33 6.08 -4.00 16.02
CA ILE A 33 6.88 -2.90 15.47
C ILE A 33 6.20 -1.58 15.83
N ARG A 34 7.01 -0.60 16.24
CA ARG A 34 6.63 0.77 16.55
C ARG A 34 7.35 1.74 15.62
N SER A 35 6.55 2.39 14.76
CA SER A 35 6.93 3.58 13.99
C SER A 35 5.90 4.67 14.28
N TYR A 36 5.31 5.30 13.25
CA TYR A 36 4.12 6.14 13.40
C TYR A 36 2.88 5.39 13.92
N MET A 37 2.86 4.07 13.76
CA MET A 37 1.80 3.17 14.21
C MET A 37 2.41 2.02 15.01
N HIS A 38 1.58 1.34 15.80
CA HIS A 38 1.93 0.13 16.54
C HIS A 38 1.31 -1.08 15.83
N ILE A 39 2.15 -1.91 15.21
CA ILE A 39 1.70 -2.99 14.33
C ILE A 39 2.26 -4.31 14.85
N ARG A 40 1.42 -5.34 14.98
CA ARG A 40 1.90 -6.66 15.39
C ARG A 40 2.84 -7.25 14.33
N LYS A 41 3.90 -7.90 14.78
CA LYS A 41 4.93 -8.50 13.94
C LYS A 41 4.38 -9.60 13.03
N ASP A 42 3.40 -10.38 13.48
CA ASP A 42 2.78 -11.45 12.70
C ASP A 42 1.95 -10.97 11.49
N ILE A 43 1.55 -9.69 11.47
CA ILE A 43 0.93 -9.07 10.28
C ILE A 43 1.99 -8.80 9.19
N ILE A 44 3.22 -8.52 9.61
CA ILE A 44 4.32 -8.10 8.73
C ILE A 44 5.19 -9.29 8.32
N PHE A 45 5.58 -10.13 9.27
CA PHE A 45 6.61 -11.15 9.12
C PHE A 45 6.06 -12.58 9.00
N PRO A 46 6.84 -13.49 8.40
CA PRO A 46 8.01 -13.23 7.55
C PRO A 46 7.62 -12.42 6.31
N LEU A 47 8.54 -11.60 5.81
CA LEU A 47 8.30 -10.80 4.61
C LEU A 47 8.07 -11.72 3.41
N VAL A 48 7.18 -11.28 2.51
CA VAL A 48 6.88 -11.98 1.25
C VAL A 48 7.18 -11.05 0.09
N LEU A 49 7.68 -11.59 -1.02
CA LEU A 49 7.96 -10.78 -2.20
C LEU A 49 6.64 -10.30 -2.84
N ARG A 50 6.58 -9.01 -3.14
CA ARG A 50 5.43 -8.35 -3.78
C ARG A 50 5.89 -7.61 -5.04
N PRO A 51 5.11 -7.67 -6.14
CA PRO A 51 5.45 -6.94 -7.35
C PRO A 51 5.11 -5.46 -7.19
N ILE A 52 6.09 -4.58 -7.42
CA ILE A 52 5.93 -3.12 -7.47
C ILE A 52 6.73 -2.58 -8.65
N ALA A 53 6.05 -1.96 -9.63
CA ALA A 53 6.69 -1.34 -10.80
C ALA A 53 7.69 -2.24 -11.54
N GLY A 54 7.40 -3.55 -11.63
CA GLY A 54 8.28 -4.54 -12.29
C GLY A 54 9.38 -5.12 -11.38
N LEU A 55 9.51 -4.64 -10.15
CA LEU A 55 10.43 -5.18 -9.16
C LEU A 55 9.70 -6.10 -8.17
N TRP A 56 10.41 -7.10 -7.66
CA TRP A 56 9.96 -7.92 -6.54
C TRP A 56 10.61 -7.42 -5.26
N VAL A 57 9.81 -6.84 -4.37
CA VAL A 57 10.32 -6.25 -3.12
C VAL A 57 9.73 -6.94 -1.90
N PRO A 58 10.49 -7.08 -0.80
CA PRO A 58 9.95 -7.59 0.45
C PRO A 58 8.83 -6.69 0.97
N GLY A 59 7.67 -7.28 1.23
CA GLY A 59 6.51 -6.60 1.82
C GLY A 59 5.85 -7.41 2.93
N PRO A 60 4.89 -6.81 3.66
CA PRO A 60 4.13 -7.50 4.70
C PRO A 60 3.48 -8.79 4.21
N ARG A 61 3.56 -9.85 5.03
CA ARG A 61 2.86 -11.13 4.79
C ARG A 61 1.37 -10.89 4.56
N ASN A 62 0.72 -10.22 5.51
CA ASN A 62 -0.72 -9.97 5.45
C ASN A 62 -0.98 -8.50 5.07
N ILE A 63 -0.88 -8.21 3.77
CA ILE A 63 -1.00 -6.84 3.25
C ILE A 63 -2.39 -6.22 3.52
N TYR A 64 -3.43 -7.05 3.52
CA TYR A 64 -4.80 -6.63 3.80
C TYR A 64 -4.94 -6.14 5.25
N LYS A 65 -4.55 -6.97 6.23
CA LYS A 65 -4.54 -6.56 7.65
C LYS A 65 -3.60 -5.38 7.87
N PHE A 66 -2.45 -5.34 7.20
CA PHE A 66 -1.51 -4.23 7.29
C PHE A 66 -2.17 -2.90 6.90
N PHE A 67 -2.84 -2.84 5.75
CA PHE A 67 -3.54 -1.62 5.33
C PHE A 67 -4.74 -1.26 6.22
N GLN A 68 -5.48 -2.27 6.73
CA GLN A 68 -6.55 -2.01 7.70
C GLN A 68 -6.04 -1.33 8.96
N VAL A 69 -4.87 -1.74 9.48
CA VAL A 69 -4.25 -1.07 10.63
C VAL A 69 -3.78 0.33 10.25
N MET A 70 -3.07 0.48 9.12
CA MET A 70 -2.48 1.76 8.69
C MET A 70 -3.53 2.83 8.34
N SER A 71 -4.68 2.42 7.84
CA SER A 71 -5.75 3.31 7.38
C SER A 71 -7.04 3.11 8.18
N SER A 72 -6.93 2.71 9.44
CA SER A 72 -8.06 2.35 10.31
C SER A 72 -9.14 3.44 10.43
N ARG A 73 -8.75 4.73 10.38
CA ARG A 73 -9.69 5.86 10.37
C ARG A 73 -10.49 6.01 9.07
N TYR A 74 -9.98 5.50 7.95
CA TYR A 74 -10.63 5.60 6.65
C TYR A 74 -11.42 4.34 6.30
N TYR A 75 -10.91 3.16 6.66
CA TYR A 75 -11.57 1.87 6.42
C TYR A 75 -12.50 1.43 7.56
N SER A 76 -12.80 2.31 8.53
CA SER A 76 -13.79 2.02 9.56
C SER A 76 -15.22 1.90 9.00
N SER A 77 -15.48 2.44 7.81
CA SER A 77 -16.82 2.53 7.22
C SER A 77 -17.00 1.77 5.90
N PHE A 78 -15.94 1.16 5.36
CA PHE A 78 -15.98 0.39 4.11
C PHE A 78 -14.74 -0.49 3.97
N SER A 79 -14.86 -1.59 3.22
CA SER A 79 -13.72 -2.48 2.94
C SER A 79 -12.67 -1.78 2.06
N ILE A 80 -11.40 -2.15 2.22
CA ILE A 80 -10.28 -1.61 1.43
C ILE A 80 -10.45 -1.78 -0.08
N ASP A 81 -11.16 -2.83 -0.51
CA ASP A 81 -11.38 -3.12 -1.92
C ASP A 81 -12.66 -2.47 -2.49
N GLU A 82 -13.48 -1.86 -1.63
CA GLU A 82 -14.77 -1.27 -2.01
C GLU A 82 -14.60 0.16 -2.51
N LYS A 83 -13.92 1.01 -1.72
CA LYS A 83 -13.76 2.44 -2.03
C LYS A 83 -12.30 2.86 -2.07
N CYS A 84 -11.97 3.57 -3.13
CA CYS A 84 -10.66 4.11 -3.41
C CYS A 84 -10.70 5.61 -3.15
N TYR A 85 -9.64 6.15 -2.53
CA TYR A 85 -9.60 7.55 -2.15
C TYR A 85 -8.26 8.22 -2.42
N THR A 86 -8.28 9.54 -2.60
CA THR A 86 -7.05 10.33 -2.69
C THR A 86 -6.54 10.70 -1.30
N GLN A 87 -5.23 10.62 -1.09
CA GLN A 87 -4.60 11.11 0.14
C GLN A 87 -4.82 12.62 0.34
N ALA A 88 -4.97 13.05 1.59
CA ALA A 88 -5.15 14.45 1.97
C ALA A 88 -3.87 15.29 1.77
N TYR A 89 -2.71 14.65 1.59
CA TYR A 89 -1.43 15.32 1.38
C TYR A 89 -0.89 15.03 -0.02
N SER A 90 -0.40 16.08 -0.69
CA SER A 90 0.25 16.01 -2.00
C SER A 90 1.76 16.02 -1.78
N HIS A 91 2.44 14.87 -1.91
CA HIS A 91 3.91 14.83 -1.78
C HIS A 91 4.63 15.52 -2.95
N ARG A 92 3.98 15.64 -4.12
CA ARG A 92 4.53 16.40 -5.26
C ARG A 92 4.65 17.89 -4.94
N GLU A 93 3.67 18.44 -4.25
CA GLU A 93 3.59 19.87 -3.91
C GLU A 93 3.97 20.15 -2.45
N GLU A 94 4.22 19.10 -1.67
CA GLU A 94 4.39 19.09 -0.21
C GLU A 94 3.37 19.98 0.53
N ARG A 95 2.09 19.83 0.18
CA ARG A 95 0.98 20.56 0.81
C ARG A 95 -0.27 19.71 1.00
N ARG A 96 -1.12 20.10 1.94
CA ARG A 96 -2.45 19.50 2.09
C ARG A 96 -3.33 19.89 0.91
N LYS A 97 -4.10 18.93 0.42
CA LYS A 97 -5.16 19.15 -0.57
C LYS A 97 -6.42 19.60 0.17
N HIS A 98 -7.20 20.47 -0.47
CA HIS A 98 -8.44 21.00 0.12
C HIS A 98 -9.51 19.93 0.32
N GLN A 99 -9.54 18.89 -0.53
CA GLN A 99 -10.56 17.85 -0.48
C GLN A 99 -9.97 16.49 -0.85
N GLN A 100 -10.38 15.46 -0.10
CA GLN A 100 -10.19 14.07 -0.49
C GLN A 100 -11.38 13.65 -1.36
N LYS A 101 -11.09 12.97 -2.48
CA LYS A 101 -12.11 12.36 -3.33
C LYS A 101 -12.17 10.88 -3.03
N THR A 102 -13.38 10.33 -3.01
CA THR A 102 -13.65 8.91 -2.83
C THR A 102 -14.54 8.43 -3.96
N VAL A 103 -14.21 7.27 -4.52
CA VAL A 103 -14.95 6.60 -5.61
C VAL A 103 -15.04 5.11 -5.30
N PHE A 104 -15.95 4.39 -5.96
CA PHE A 104 -15.90 2.93 -5.93
C PHE A 104 -14.67 2.45 -6.69
N CYS A 105 -13.89 1.57 -6.08
CA CYS A 105 -12.66 1.07 -6.72
C CYS A 105 -12.93 0.40 -8.07
N GLU A 106 -14.13 -0.15 -8.26
CA GLU A 106 -14.56 -0.77 -9.51
C GLU A 106 -14.47 0.18 -10.70
N GLN A 107 -14.77 1.46 -10.49
CA GLN A 107 -14.71 2.50 -11.52
C GLN A 107 -13.28 2.77 -12.01
N LEU A 108 -12.26 2.35 -11.23
CA LEU A 108 -10.86 2.55 -11.53
C LEU A 108 -10.17 1.31 -12.14
N ARG A 109 -10.84 0.14 -12.17
CA ARG A 109 -10.24 -1.15 -12.61
C ARG A 109 -9.77 -1.17 -14.07
N ASN A 110 -10.30 -0.28 -14.90
CA ASN A 110 -9.91 -0.11 -16.31
C ASN A 110 -8.78 0.92 -16.53
N ILE A 111 -8.34 1.58 -15.46
CA ILE A 111 -7.32 2.64 -15.52
C ILE A 111 -6.09 2.23 -14.73
N TYR A 112 -6.30 1.61 -13.56
CA TYR A 112 -5.23 1.21 -12.65
C TYR A 112 -5.23 -0.30 -12.44
N PRO A 113 -4.04 -0.92 -12.34
CA PRO A 113 -3.93 -2.28 -11.83
C PRO A 113 -4.57 -2.41 -10.46
N TYR A 114 -5.24 -3.53 -10.20
CA TYR A 114 -5.91 -3.79 -8.94
C TYR A 114 -5.69 -5.23 -8.48
N ILE A 115 -5.85 -5.49 -7.18
CA ILE A 115 -5.73 -6.83 -6.62
C ILE A 115 -7.10 -7.48 -6.60
N ARG A 116 -7.24 -8.66 -7.23
CA ARG A 116 -8.39 -9.55 -7.05
C ARG A 116 -8.00 -10.68 -6.12
N ARG A 117 -8.73 -10.83 -5.00
CA ARG A 117 -8.49 -11.89 -4.01
C ARG A 117 -9.54 -12.98 -4.14
N THR A 118 -9.10 -14.22 -4.20
CA THR A 118 -9.95 -15.42 -4.18
C THR A 118 -9.43 -16.35 -3.11
N CYS A 119 -10.22 -16.60 -2.07
CA CYS A 119 -9.83 -17.44 -0.94
C CYS A 119 -10.68 -18.70 -0.88
N ASP A 120 -10.03 -19.80 -0.55
CA ASP A 120 -10.62 -21.10 -0.23
C ASP A 120 -10.39 -21.43 1.26
N SER A 121 -10.70 -22.65 1.71
CA SER A 121 -10.42 -23.14 3.07
C SER A 121 -8.94 -23.03 3.45
N ASP A 122 -8.04 -23.35 2.51
CA ASP A 122 -6.62 -23.55 2.83
C ASP A 122 -5.70 -22.42 2.35
N TYR A 123 -6.10 -21.67 1.32
CA TYR A 123 -5.25 -20.65 0.71
C TYR A 123 -6.04 -19.47 0.16
N CYS A 124 -5.36 -18.34 0.02
CA CYS A 124 -5.82 -17.17 -0.71
C CYS A 124 -4.90 -16.92 -1.90
N GLN A 125 -5.50 -16.72 -3.07
CA GLN A 125 -4.82 -16.24 -4.27
C GLN A 125 -5.09 -14.76 -4.45
N GLU A 126 -4.03 -14.02 -4.73
CA GLU A 126 -4.11 -12.61 -5.11
C GLU A 126 -3.60 -12.47 -6.54
N HIS A 127 -4.45 -11.93 -7.41
CA HIS A 127 -4.14 -11.64 -8.80
C HIS A 127 -3.94 -10.14 -8.95
N LEU A 128 -2.77 -9.70 -9.43
CA LEU A 128 -2.61 -8.32 -9.90
C LEU A 128 -3.21 -8.25 -11.30
N MET A 129 -4.40 -7.66 -11.39
CA MET A 129 -5.20 -7.56 -12.60
C MET A 129 -4.98 -6.21 -13.29
N LEU A 130 -5.02 -6.19 -14.62
CA LEU A 130 -5.10 -5.00 -15.46
C LEU A 130 -6.32 -5.11 -16.38
N ASN A 131 -7.17 -4.08 -16.39
CA ASN A 131 -8.36 -3.99 -17.24
C ASN A 131 -9.34 -5.16 -17.11
N ASN A 132 -9.43 -5.79 -15.94
CA ASN A 132 -10.24 -6.99 -15.65
C ASN A 132 -9.93 -8.25 -16.48
N VAL A 133 -8.99 -8.19 -17.42
CA VAL A 133 -8.70 -9.29 -18.36
C VAL A 133 -7.30 -9.86 -18.15
N THR A 134 -6.30 -9.00 -18.00
CA THR A 134 -4.90 -9.43 -17.94
C THR A 134 -4.48 -9.66 -16.50
N THR A 135 -3.99 -10.86 -16.20
CA THR A 135 -3.29 -11.12 -14.93
C THR A 135 -1.80 -10.85 -15.12
N LEU A 136 -1.26 -9.88 -14.39
CA LEU A 136 0.16 -9.53 -14.41
C LEU A 136 0.97 -10.46 -13.49
N TYR A 137 0.46 -10.74 -12.30
CA TYR A 137 1.10 -11.61 -11.30
C TYR A 137 0.06 -12.38 -10.51
N VAL A 138 0.45 -13.57 -10.04
CA VAL A 138 -0.34 -14.39 -9.12
C VAL A 138 0.49 -14.68 -7.88
N LEU A 139 -0.09 -14.39 -6.72
CA LEU A 139 0.49 -14.70 -5.41
C LEU A 139 -0.42 -15.70 -4.69
N LYS A 140 0.13 -16.85 -4.32
CA LYS A 140 -0.56 -17.83 -3.48
C LYS A 140 -0.08 -17.68 -2.04
N MET A 141 -1.00 -17.40 -1.13
CA MET A 141 -0.75 -17.26 0.30
C MET A 141 -1.49 -18.36 1.05
N ILE A 142 -0.84 -18.98 2.03
CA ILE A 142 -1.51 -19.89 2.96
C ILE A 142 -2.45 -19.04 3.83
N ARG A 143 -3.67 -19.50 4.04
CA ARG A 143 -4.64 -18.79 4.88
C ARG A 143 -4.17 -18.89 6.33
N ASP A 144 -4.00 -17.75 7.00
CA ASP A 144 -3.78 -17.73 8.45
C ASP A 144 -5.05 -18.33 9.10
N LYS A 145 -4.91 -19.48 9.78
CA LYS A 145 -6.00 -20.09 10.58
C LYS A 145 -6.41 -19.18 11.73
#